data_AF-A0A1H0TMH7-F1
#
_entry.id   AF-A0A1H0TMH7-F1
#
_cell.length_a   1.000
_cell.length_b   1.000
_cell.length_c   1.000
_cell.angle_alpha   90.00
_cell.angle_beta   90.00
_cell.angle_gamma   90.00
#
_symmetry.space_group_name_H-M   'P 1'
#
loop_
_entity.id
_entity.type
_entity.pdbx_description
1 polymer ?
#
loop_
_entity_poly.entity_id
_entity_poly.type
_entity_poly.pdbx_seq_one_letter_code
_entity_poly.pdbx_strand_id
1 'polypeptide(L)'
;MTAPQPPAEPERIPLTLADPSRRRGCVTVAVALLFGAAVGGVVGLIFGQTPGLITAAVVAGTLALLTWMTARRRIWLQGPRVVAETIGSKTVDLRTVERLDLLVTDVRGVRTVGLLVGAKGKSINIALAAYSGTGGRELGILALRRLADALAGSENTSGLVFSQLLVAQLRAEARGEAAPERPLFQLASVAPQGKLAQRLRTEAITRFVANLP
;
A
#
# COMPACT_ATOMS: atom_id res chain seq x y z
N MET A 1 -14.05 -45.75 -1.43
CA MET A 1 -14.25 -44.71 -2.48
C MET A 1 -14.15 -43.36 -1.81
N THR A 2 -12.99 -42.73 -1.86
CA THR A 2 -12.72 -41.45 -1.19
C THR A 2 -13.25 -40.33 -2.08
N ALA A 3 -14.14 -39.49 -1.55
CA ALA A 3 -14.68 -38.34 -2.27
C ALA A 3 -13.53 -37.42 -2.72
N PRO A 4 -13.58 -36.82 -3.94
CA PRO A 4 -12.59 -35.85 -4.37
C PRO A 4 -12.63 -34.65 -3.44
N GLN A 5 -11.53 -34.37 -2.74
CA GLN A 5 -11.39 -33.14 -1.97
C GLN A 5 -11.53 -31.95 -2.92
N PRO A 6 -12.34 -30.92 -2.58
CA PRO A 6 -12.36 -29.68 -3.34
C PRO A 6 -10.94 -29.10 -3.37
N PRO A 7 -10.49 -28.51 -4.49
CA PRO A 7 -9.14 -27.98 -4.62
C PRO A 7 -8.88 -27.02 -3.47
N ALA A 8 -7.80 -27.26 -2.70
CA ALA A 8 -7.43 -26.45 -1.56
C ALA A 8 -7.49 -24.96 -1.94
N GLU A 9 -8.40 -24.21 -1.31
CA GLU A 9 -8.52 -22.78 -1.60
C GLU A 9 -7.15 -22.13 -1.35
N PRO A 10 -6.63 -21.34 -2.31
CA PRO A 10 -5.30 -20.77 -2.17
C PRO A 10 -5.23 -19.91 -0.91
N GLU A 11 -4.27 -20.23 -0.04
CA GLU A 11 -4.00 -19.52 1.21
C GLU A 11 -3.94 -18.01 0.94
N ARG A 12 -4.86 -17.25 1.57
CA ARG A 12 -4.99 -15.80 1.36
C ARG A 12 -4.21 -15.06 2.44
N ILE A 13 -3.08 -14.46 2.06
CA ILE A 13 -2.25 -13.70 3.00
C ILE A 13 -2.56 -12.20 2.83
N PRO A 14 -2.98 -11.49 3.90
CA PRO A 14 -3.24 -10.07 3.81
C PRO A 14 -1.93 -9.30 3.54
N LEU A 15 -1.90 -8.53 2.46
CA LEU A 15 -0.83 -7.58 2.13
C LEU A 15 -1.18 -6.19 2.65
N THR A 16 -1.62 -6.13 3.90
CA THR A 16 -1.97 -4.88 4.57
C THR A 16 -0.95 -4.58 5.64
N LEU A 17 -0.43 -3.34 5.63
CA LEU A 17 0.27 -2.76 6.78
C LEU A 17 -0.79 -2.52 7.87
N ALA A 18 -1.26 -3.59 8.53
CA ALA A 18 -2.52 -3.63 9.27
C ALA A 18 -2.50 -2.71 10.51
N ASP A 19 -3.18 -1.57 10.49
CA ASP A 19 -4.45 -1.37 11.21
C ASP A 19 -4.96 0.04 10.87
N PRO A 20 -6.22 0.21 10.42
CA PRO A 20 -6.86 1.52 10.45
C PRO A 20 -7.04 1.87 11.92
N SER A 21 -6.02 2.47 12.55
CA SER A 21 -6.12 2.92 13.93
C SER A 21 -7.45 3.67 14.07
N ARG A 22 -8.27 3.31 15.06
CA ARG A 22 -9.56 3.95 15.34
C ARG A 22 -9.45 5.49 15.33
N ARG A 23 -8.28 5.99 15.75
CA ARG A 23 -7.86 7.39 15.72
C ARG A 23 -7.88 8.02 14.32
N ARG A 24 -7.37 7.33 13.29
CA ARG A 24 -7.43 7.81 11.89
C ARG A 24 -8.86 7.85 11.36
N GLY A 25 -9.68 6.85 11.70
CA GLY A 25 -11.12 6.87 11.39
C GLY A 25 -11.82 8.08 12.01
N CYS A 26 -11.62 8.31 13.32
CA CYS A 26 -12.19 9.45 14.03
C CYS A 26 -11.73 10.80 13.47
N VAL A 27 -10.43 10.97 13.18
CA VAL A 27 -9.91 12.22 12.58
C VAL A 27 -10.54 12.47 11.21
N THR A 28 -10.72 11.43 10.41
CA THR A 28 -11.30 11.56 9.07
C THR A 28 -12.77 11.98 9.14
N VAL A 29 -13.54 11.37 10.04
CA VAL A 29 -14.94 11.76 10.30
C VAL A 29 -15.03 13.19 10.83
N ALA A 30 -14.16 13.56 11.77
CA ALA A 30 -14.13 14.92 12.32
C ALA A 30 -13.80 15.97 11.26
N VAL A 31 -12.84 15.71 10.36
CA VAL A 31 -12.50 16.59 9.25
C VAL A 31 -13.66 16.71 8.26
N ALA A 32 -14.30 15.59 7.90
CA ALA A 32 -15.45 15.60 6.99
C ALA A 32 -16.64 16.40 7.57
N LEU A 33 -16.91 16.25 8.87
CA LEU A 33 -17.95 17.00 9.57
C LEU A 33 -17.62 18.49 9.68
N LEU A 34 -16.39 18.85 10.05
CA LEU A 34 -15.96 20.25 10.11
C LEU A 34 -16.06 20.94 8.76
N PHE A 35 -15.62 20.26 7.69
CA PHE A 35 -15.67 20.81 6.35
C PHE A 35 -17.10 20.93 5.84
N GLY A 36 -17.93 19.91 6.07
CA GLY A 36 -19.36 19.94 5.75
C GLY A 36 -20.10 21.05 6.51
N ALA A 37 -19.82 21.23 7.80
CA ALA A 37 -20.41 22.28 8.62
C ALA A 37 -19.95 23.68 8.19
N ALA A 38 -18.68 23.86 7.82
CA ALA A 38 -18.17 25.14 7.32
C ALA A 38 -18.84 25.53 5.99
N VAL A 39 -18.86 24.61 5.01
CA VAL A 39 -19.45 24.86 3.69
C VAL A 39 -20.97 25.05 3.81
N GLY A 40 -21.66 24.18 4.55
CA GLY A 40 -23.10 24.30 4.76
C GLY A 40 -23.49 25.51 5.61
N GLY A 41 -22.64 25.95 6.54
CA GLY A 41 -22.83 27.18 7.30
C GLY A 41 -22.81 28.42 6.39
N VAL A 42 -21.83 28.52 5.49
CA VAL A 42 -21.75 29.62 4.52
C VAL A 42 -22.97 29.65 3.59
N VAL A 43 -23.36 28.49 3.07
CA VAL A 43 -24.56 28.38 2.22
C VAL A 43 -25.83 28.70 3.01
N GLY A 44 -25.90 28.26 4.27
CA GLY A 44 -27.03 28.51 5.15
C GLY A 44 -27.24 29.98 5.49
N LEU A 45 -26.15 30.74 5.56
CA LEU A 45 -26.17 32.17 5.83
C LEU A 45 -26.67 32.99 4.64
N ILE A 46 -26.44 32.51 3.41
CA ILE A 46 -26.83 33.18 2.16
C ILE A 46 -28.24 32.77 1.72
N PHE A 47 -28.56 31.48 1.77
CA PHE A 47 -29.78 30.91 1.18
C PHE A 47 -30.81 30.43 2.22
N GLY A 48 -30.50 30.54 3.51
CA GLY A 48 -31.35 30.07 4.60
C GLY A 48 -30.97 28.70 5.16
N GLN A 49 -31.53 28.36 6.31
CA GLN A 49 -31.11 27.20 7.11
C GLN A 49 -31.27 25.85 6.38
N THR A 50 -32.35 25.67 5.62
CA THR A 50 -32.67 24.43 4.88
C THR A 50 -31.62 24.11 3.81
N PRO A 51 -31.30 25.01 2.86
CA PRO A 51 -30.26 24.73 1.87
C PRO A 51 -28.88 24.56 2.49
N GLY A 52 -28.54 25.28 3.57
CA GLY A 52 -27.28 25.09 4.29
C GLY A 52 -27.12 23.67 4.86
N LEU A 53 -28.17 23.14 5.49
CA LEU A 53 -28.19 21.77 6.01
C LEU A 53 -28.06 20.71 4.90
N ILE A 54 -28.75 20.91 3.77
CA ILE A 54 -28.66 20.00 2.62
C ILE A 54 -27.23 19.97 2.09
N THR A 55 -26.60 21.14 1.90
CA THR A 55 -25.22 21.21 1.41
C THR A 55 -24.24 20.59 2.40
N ALA A 56 -24.38 20.84 3.71
CA ALA A 56 -23.55 20.21 4.73
C ALA A 56 -23.62 18.67 4.64
N ALA A 57 -24.84 18.13 4.55
CA ALA A 57 -25.07 16.69 4.49
C ALA A 57 -24.46 16.07 3.23
N VAL A 58 -24.64 16.70 2.06
CA VAL A 58 -24.10 16.19 0.79
C VAL A 58 -22.58 16.20 0.80
N VAL A 59 -21.94 17.28 1.26
CA VAL A 59 -20.48 17.40 1.30
C VAL A 59 -19.87 16.42 2.31
N ALA A 60 -20.36 16.42 3.55
CA ALA A 60 -19.88 15.51 4.59
C ALA A 60 -20.11 14.05 4.20
N GLY A 61 -21.29 13.72 3.67
CA GLY A 61 -21.64 12.38 3.20
C GLY A 61 -20.73 11.90 2.08
N THR A 62 -20.44 12.75 1.09
CA THR A 62 -19.55 12.39 -0.04
C THR A 62 -18.12 12.13 0.43
N LEU A 63 -17.56 13.00 1.29
CA LEU A 63 -16.22 12.79 1.85
C LEU A 63 -16.16 11.53 2.72
N ALA A 64 -17.17 11.32 3.57
CA ALA A 64 -17.26 10.14 4.42
C ALA A 64 -17.35 8.85 3.59
N LEU A 65 -18.15 8.86 2.52
CA LEU A 65 -18.27 7.72 1.61
C LEU A 65 -16.96 7.42 0.89
N LEU A 66 -16.29 8.44 0.35
CA LEU A 66 -15.02 8.27 -0.36
C LEU A 66 -13.93 7.71 0.57
N THR A 67 -13.83 8.26 1.78
CA THR A 67 -12.87 7.80 2.78
C THR A 67 -13.16 6.38 3.24
N TRP A 68 -14.43 6.04 3.47
CA TRP A 68 -14.86 4.67 3.76
C TRP A 68 -14.49 3.68 2.64
N MET A 69 -14.74 4.04 1.38
CA MET A 69 -14.38 3.20 0.22
C MET A 69 -12.87 2.95 0.13
N THR A 70 -12.05 3.97 0.39
CA THR A 70 -10.58 3.81 0.38
C THR A 70 -10.08 2.99 1.58
N ALA A 71 -10.69 3.16 2.76
CA ALA A 71 -10.34 2.40 3.96
C ALA A 71 -10.70 0.91 3.86
N ARG A 72 -11.72 0.57 3.06
CA ARG A 72 -12.16 -0.82 2.86
C ARG A 72 -11.31 -1.58 1.83
N ARG A 73 -10.32 -0.94 1.19
CA ARG A 73 -9.40 -1.60 0.26
C ARG A 73 -8.63 -2.70 0.97
N ARG A 74 -8.79 -3.94 0.50
CA ARG A 74 -8.01 -5.09 0.97
C ARG A 74 -7.17 -5.61 -0.17
N ILE A 75 -5.89 -5.86 0.11
CA ILE A 75 -4.97 -6.47 -0.83
C ILE A 75 -4.56 -7.81 -0.23
N TRP A 76 -4.66 -8.86 -1.05
CA TRP A 76 -4.39 -10.23 -0.67
C TRP A 76 -3.36 -10.83 -1.63
N LEU A 77 -2.47 -11.65 -1.09
CA LEU A 77 -1.66 -12.58 -1.87
C LEU A 77 -2.36 -13.93 -1.86
N GLN A 78 -2.62 -14.49 -3.03
CA GLN A 78 -3.19 -15.82 -3.25
C GLN A 78 -2.23 -16.62 -4.12
N GLY A 79 -1.29 -17.32 -3.48
CA GLY A 79 -0.18 -17.97 -4.18
C GLY A 79 0.67 -16.94 -4.97
N PRO A 80 0.84 -17.09 -6.31
CA PRO A 80 1.56 -16.12 -7.12
C PRO A 80 0.71 -14.91 -7.54
N ARG A 81 -0.57 -14.83 -7.17
CA ARG A 81 -1.48 -13.77 -7.60
C ARG A 81 -1.70 -12.75 -6.50
N VAL A 82 -1.63 -11.48 -6.87
CA VAL A 82 -2.02 -10.37 -6.01
C VAL A 82 -3.43 -9.94 -6.40
N VAL A 83 -4.34 -10.00 -5.43
CA VAL A 83 -5.74 -9.61 -5.58
C VAL A 83 -6.00 -8.35 -4.75
N ALA A 84 -6.35 -7.26 -5.42
CA ALA A 84 -6.83 -6.05 -4.77
C ALA A 84 -8.35 -5.97 -4.88
N GLU A 85 -9.04 -5.95 -3.74
CA GLU A 85 -10.49 -5.82 -3.62
C GLU A 85 -10.80 -4.41 -3.07
N THR A 86 -11.59 -3.63 -3.82
CA THR A 86 -12.06 -2.31 -3.41
C THR A 86 -13.58 -2.21 -3.57
N ILE A 87 -14.02 -2.25 -4.83
CA ILE A 87 -15.41 -2.21 -5.30
C ILE A 87 -15.55 -3.20 -6.48
N GLY A 88 -14.47 -3.41 -7.25
CA GLY A 88 -14.23 -4.61 -8.05
C GLY A 88 -12.96 -5.35 -7.59
N SER A 89 -12.72 -6.53 -8.15
CA SER A 89 -11.49 -7.31 -7.95
C SER A 89 -10.50 -7.04 -9.10
N LYS A 90 -9.30 -6.55 -8.75
CA LYS A 90 -8.16 -6.49 -9.66
C LYS A 90 -7.19 -7.59 -9.27
N THR A 91 -7.02 -8.57 -10.16
CA THR A 91 -6.04 -9.64 -9.98
C THR A 91 -4.88 -9.43 -10.95
N VAL A 92 -3.67 -9.47 -10.42
CA VAL A 92 -2.41 -9.46 -11.19
C VAL A 92 -1.61 -10.70 -10.79
N ASP A 93 -1.17 -11.47 -11.78
CA ASP A 93 -0.28 -12.61 -11.55
C ASP A 93 1.17 -12.11 -11.52
N LEU A 94 1.90 -12.41 -10.45
CA LEU A 94 3.30 -12.03 -10.29
C LEU A 94 4.21 -12.78 -11.25
N ARG A 95 3.77 -13.92 -11.80
CA ARG A 95 4.59 -14.69 -12.77
C ARG A 95 4.66 -14.02 -14.13
N THR A 96 3.54 -13.50 -14.61
CA THR A 96 3.40 -12.89 -15.95
C THR A 96 3.45 -11.38 -15.92
N VAL A 97 4.20 -10.84 -14.95
CA VAL A 97 4.21 -9.42 -14.66
C VAL A 97 5.04 -8.67 -15.69
N GLU A 98 4.46 -7.64 -16.30
CA GLU A 98 5.15 -6.86 -17.33
C GLU A 98 5.99 -5.75 -16.71
N ARG A 99 5.52 -5.18 -15.59
CA ARG A 99 6.12 -4.01 -14.98
C ARG A 99 6.19 -4.12 -13.47
N LEU A 100 7.39 -3.93 -12.93
CA LEU A 100 7.66 -3.83 -11.50
C LEU A 100 8.40 -2.53 -11.24
N ASP A 101 7.89 -1.71 -10.34
CA ASP A 101 8.55 -0.49 -9.92
C ASP A 101 8.39 -0.31 -8.41
N LEU A 102 9.37 0.28 -7.74
CA LEU A 102 9.23 0.67 -6.35
C LEU A 102 8.65 2.09 -6.29
N LEU A 103 7.62 2.29 -5.49
CA LEU A 103 6.98 3.56 -5.30
C LEU A 103 7.26 4.05 -3.88
N VAL A 104 7.86 5.23 -3.77
CA VAL A 104 8.05 5.90 -2.49
C VAL A 104 7.12 7.11 -2.45
N THR A 105 6.23 7.14 -1.47
CA THR A 105 5.27 8.24 -1.23
C THR A 105 5.62 8.89 0.08
N ASP A 106 5.73 10.21 0.11
CA ASP A 106 5.91 10.97 1.34
C ASP A 106 4.65 11.81 1.60
N VAL A 107 3.93 11.50 2.69
CA VAL A 107 2.72 12.22 3.09
C VAL A 107 2.84 12.59 4.56
N ARG A 108 2.92 13.90 4.83
CA ARG A 108 2.96 14.46 6.20
C ARG A 108 4.09 13.85 7.05
N GLY A 109 5.27 13.63 6.46
CA GLY A 109 6.43 13.05 7.13
C GLY A 109 6.35 11.54 7.35
N VAL A 110 5.35 10.88 6.77
CA VAL A 110 5.27 9.41 6.70
C VAL A 110 5.66 8.97 5.29
N ARG A 111 6.80 8.28 5.20
CA ARG A 111 7.35 7.74 3.97
C ARG A 111 6.92 6.30 3.79
N THR A 112 6.05 6.07 2.81
CA THR A 112 5.54 4.73 2.47
C THR A 112 6.29 4.20 1.26
N VAL A 113 6.87 3.01 1.41
CA VAL A 113 7.49 2.24 0.34
C VAL A 113 6.48 1.18 -0.12
N GLY A 114 6.13 1.22 -1.39
CA GLY A 114 5.25 0.25 -2.03
C GLY A 114 5.88 -0.38 -3.26
N LEU A 115 5.47 -1.60 -3.57
CA LEU A 115 5.78 -2.27 -4.82
C LEU A 115 4.61 -2.07 -5.79
N LEU A 116 4.85 -1.35 -6.87
CA LEU A 116 3.88 -1.18 -7.94
C LEU A 116 4.05 -2.29 -8.96
N VAL A 117 3.05 -3.13 -9.04
CA VAL A 117 3.00 -4.32 -9.89
C VAL A 117 2.01 -4.08 -11.03
N GLY A 118 2.42 -4.27 -12.28
CA GLY A 118 1.60 -4.06 -13.46
C GLY A 118 1.61 -5.25 -14.43
N ALA A 119 0.42 -5.66 -14.89
CA ALA A 119 0.24 -6.66 -15.95
C ALA A 119 -1.06 -6.40 -16.73
N LYS A 120 -1.03 -6.57 -18.07
CA LYS A 120 -2.22 -6.50 -18.94
C LYS A 120 -3.12 -5.27 -18.69
N GLY A 121 -2.49 -4.10 -18.56
CA GLY A 121 -3.19 -2.82 -18.32
C GLY A 121 -3.74 -2.62 -16.90
N LYS A 122 -3.54 -3.56 -15.97
CA LYS A 122 -3.91 -3.44 -14.56
C LYS A 122 -2.66 -3.18 -13.73
N SER A 123 -2.76 -2.30 -12.74
CA SER A 123 -1.70 -2.03 -11.77
C SER A 123 -2.22 -2.10 -10.33
N ILE A 124 -1.39 -2.65 -9.45
CA ILE A 124 -1.65 -2.80 -8.02
C ILE A 124 -0.43 -2.28 -7.26
N ASN A 125 -0.65 -1.35 -6.34
CA ASN A 125 0.38 -0.89 -5.42
C ASN A 125 0.27 -1.68 -4.11
N ILE A 126 1.32 -2.42 -3.77
CA ILE A 126 1.42 -3.23 -2.57
C ILE A 126 2.28 -2.46 -1.57
N ALA A 127 1.72 -2.04 -0.44
CA ALA A 127 2.51 -1.32 0.56
C ALA A 127 3.42 -2.31 1.32
N LEU A 128 4.74 -2.11 1.22
CA LEU A 128 5.75 -2.95 1.85
C LEU A 128 6.16 -2.43 3.23
N ALA A 129 6.29 -1.11 3.36
CA ALA A 129 6.69 -0.47 4.61
C ALA A 129 6.20 0.98 4.68
N ALA A 130 6.02 1.50 5.88
CA ALA A 130 5.74 2.89 6.17
C ALA A 130 6.60 3.37 7.33
N TYR A 131 7.50 4.31 7.06
CA TYR A 131 8.44 4.88 8.02
C TYR A 131 8.04 6.31 8.40
N SER A 132 8.24 6.67 9.67
CA SER A 132 8.09 8.02 10.19
C SER A 132 9.28 8.32 11.10
N GLY A 133 10.16 9.23 10.66
CA GLY A 133 11.44 9.46 11.35
C GLY A 133 12.32 8.21 11.32
N THR A 134 12.77 7.74 12.47
CA THR A 134 13.63 6.54 12.64
C THR A 134 12.84 5.27 12.99
N GLY A 135 11.51 5.34 13.03
CA GLY A 135 10.63 4.20 13.28
C GLY A 135 9.71 3.92 12.10
N GLY A 136 9.05 2.76 12.10
CA GLY A 136 8.11 2.44 11.04
C GLY A 136 7.35 1.14 11.26
N ARG A 137 6.49 0.83 10.30
CA ARG A 137 5.74 -0.41 10.21
C ARG A 137 6.07 -1.07 8.89
N GLU A 138 6.46 -2.32 8.95
CA GLU A 138 6.77 -3.13 7.79
C GLU A 138 5.71 -4.21 7.62
N LEU A 139 5.62 -4.76 6.42
CA LEU A 139 4.77 -5.90 6.14
C LEU A 139 5.30 -7.11 6.91
N GLY A 140 4.41 -7.95 7.44
CA GLY A 140 4.82 -9.08 8.26
C GLY A 140 5.75 -10.07 7.52
N ILE A 141 6.64 -10.71 8.28
CA ILE A 141 7.68 -11.64 7.80
C ILE A 141 7.14 -12.67 6.79
N LEU A 142 6.00 -13.32 7.11
CA LEU A 142 5.40 -14.32 6.22
C LEU A 142 4.98 -13.72 4.87
N ALA A 143 4.39 -12.54 4.87
CA ALA A 143 3.91 -11.87 3.68
C ALA A 143 5.09 -11.37 2.81
N LEU A 144 6.13 -10.82 3.43
CA LEU A 144 7.37 -10.45 2.73
C LEU A 144 8.06 -11.66 2.11
N ARG A 145 8.16 -12.78 2.85
CA ARG A 145 8.77 -14.02 2.35
C ARG A 145 8.01 -14.56 1.15
N ARG A 146 6.69 -14.67 1.24
CA ARG A 146 5.86 -15.18 0.14
C ARG A 146 5.88 -14.27 -1.08
N LEU A 147 5.97 -12.94 -0.90
CA LEU A 147 6.20 -12.01 -2.00
C LEU A 147 7.58 -12.22 -2.64
N ALA A 148 8.63 -12.38 -1.85
CA ALA A 148 9.98 -12.63 -2.35
C ALA A 148 10.04 -13.93 -3.17
N ASP A 149 9.43 -15.01 -2.66
CA ASP A 149 9.35 -16.30 -3.35
C ASP A 149 8.56 -16.19 -4.67
N ALA A 150 7.44 -15.46 -4.66
CA ALA A 150 6.62 -15.27 -5.86
C ALA A 150 7.34 -14.43 -6.93
N LEU A 151 8.11 -13.40 -6.52
CA LEU A 151 8.91 -12.57 -7.43
C LEU A 151 10.13 -13.31 -7.97
N ALA A 152 10.73 -14.21 -7.18
CA ALA A 152 11.83 -15.07 -7.65
C ALA A 152 11.39 -15.99 -8.80
N GLY A 153 10.14 -16.44 -8.77
CA GLY A 153 9.53 -17.26 -9.83
C GLY A 153 8.89 -16.46 -10.98
N SER A 154 9.14 -15.15 -11.10
CA SER A 154 8.57 -14.35 -12.18
C SER A 154 9.36 -14.48 -13.48
N GLU A 155 8.67 -14.40 -14.62
CA GLU A 155 9.31 -14.36 -15.95
C GLU A 155 10.00 -13.01 -16.22
N ASN A 156 9.73 -11.99 -15.40
CA ASN A 156 10.33 -10.68 -15.52
C ASN A 156 11.72 -10.66 -14.88
N THR A 157 12.73 -10.24 -15.64
CA THR A 157 14.12 -10.10 -15.16
C THR A 157 14.21 -9.20 -13.92
N SER A 158 13.34 -8.19 -13.82
CA SER A 158 13.29 -7.30 -12.65
C SER A 158 12.87 -8.03 -11.37
N GLY A 159 12.05 -9.08 -11.46
CA GLY A 159 11.49 -9.78 -10.30
C GLY A 159 12.55 -10.38 -9.39
N LEU A 160 13.64 -10.90 -9.95
CA LEU A 160 14.78 -11.41 -9.17
C LEU A 160 15.44 -10.32 -8.31
N VAL A 161 15.61 -9.11 -8.86
CA VAL A 161 16.21 -7.98 -8.13
C VAL A 161 15.32 -7.56 -6.96
N PHE A 162 14.01 -7.48 -7.19
CA PHE A 162 13.07 -7.20 -6.10
C PHE A 162 13.02 -8.32 -5.06
N SER A 163 13.10 -9.59 -5.49
CA SER A 163 13.17 -10.73 -4.57
C SER A 163 14.41 -10.64 -3.66
N GLN A 164 15.59 -10.34 -4.24
CA GLN A 164 16.83 -10.15 -3.48
C GLN A 164 16.71 -9.01 -2.46
N LEU A 165 16.10 -7.89 -2.85
CA LEU A 165 15.84 -6.77 -1.93
C LEU A 165 14.96 -7.19 -0.75
N LEU A 166 13.87 -7.93 -1.01
CA LEU A 166 12.98 -8.40 0.06
C LEU A 166 13.65 -9.45 0.95
N VAL A 167 14.49 -10.33 0.40
CA VAL A 167 15.29 -11.29 1.18
C VAL A 167 16.32 -10.57 2.04
N ALA A 168 16.99 -9.54 1.52
CA ALA A 168 17.92 -8.72 2.29
C ALA A 168 17.21 -8.02 3.46
N GLN A 169 16.01 -7.48 3.22
CA GLN A 169 15.16 -6.91 4.27
C GLN A 169 14.83 -7.94 5.36
N LEU A 170 14.38 -9.14 4.95
CA LEU A 170 14.05 -10.22 5.90
C LEU A 170 15.26 -10.67 6.72
N ARG A 171 16.46 -10.68 6.13
CA ARG A 171 17.71 -10.98 6.84
C ARG A 171 18.04 -9.89 7.86
N ALA A 172 17.95 -8.62 7.48
CA ALA A 172 18.16 -7.49 8.39
C ALA A 172 17.16 -7.53 9.57
N GLU A 173 15.89 -7.80 9.28
CA GLU A 173 14.86 -7.94 10.32
C GLU A 173 15.12 -9.14 11.23
N ALA A 174 15.55 -10.29 10.69
CA ALA A 174 15.90 -11.48 11.47
C ALA A 174 17.13 -11.27 12.37
N ARG A 175 18.05 -10.38 11.99
CA ARG A 175 19.18 -9.96 12.83
C ARG A 175 18.79 -8.94 13.91
N GLY A 176 17.58 -8.40 13.86
CA GLY A 176 17.12 -7.37 14.78
C GLY A 176 17.68 -5.97 14.49
N GLU A 177 18.13 -5.72 13.25
CA GLU A 177 18.68 -4.42 12.85
C GLU A 177 17.63 -3.30 13.01
N ALA A 178 18.10 -2.11 13.38
CA ALA A 178 17.24 -0.94 13.55
C ALA A 178 16.72 -0.45 12.20
N ALA A 179 15.60 0.29 12.17
CA ALA A 179 15.02 0.75 10.91
C ALA A 179 16.03 1.45 9.97
N PRO A 180 16.97 2.31 10.42
CA PRO A 180 17.95 2.95 9.55
C PRO A 180 18.90 2.00 8.81
N GLU A 181 19.14 0.82 9.38
CA GLU A 181 20.04 -0.19 8.84
C GLU A 181 19.33 -1.10 7.82
N ARG A 182 18.00 -1.08 7.80
CA ARG A 182 17.19 -1.94 6.93
C ARG A 182 17.20 -1.46 5.46
N PRO A 183 17.39 -2.37 4.48
CA PRO A 183 17.44 -2.03 3.05
C PRO A 183 16.27 -1.19 2.54
N LEU A 184 15.03 -1.49 2.98
CA LEU A 184 13.85 -0.73 2.56
C LEU A 184 13.85 0.70 3.09
N PHE A 185 14.37 0.92 4.31
CA PHE A 185 14.50 2.27 4.87
C PHE A 185 15.58 3.06 4.14
N GLN A 186 16.72 2.45 3.86
CA GLN A 186 17.81 3.08 3.13
C GLN A 186 17.33 3.51 1.73
N LEU A 187 16.65 2.63 0.99
CA LEU A 187 16.03 3.01 -0.30
C LEU A 187 15.02 4.15 -0.15
N ALA A 188 14.19 4.10 0.90
CA ALA A 188 13.26 5.17 1.17
C ALA A 188 14.00 6.48 1.40
N SER A 189 15.09 6.49 2.18
CA SER A 189 15.86 7.68 2.54
C SER A 189 16.55 8.35 1.35
N VAL A 190 17.00 7.56 0.37
CA VAL A 190 17.64 8.04 -0.88
C VAL A 190 16.64 8.74 -1.81
N ALA A 191 15.34 8.45 -1.68
CA ALA A 191 14.32 9.13 -2.47
C ALA A 191 14.19 10.62 -2.04
N PRO A 192 14.25 11.58 -2.99
CA PRO A 192 14.15 13.01 -2.68
C PRO A 192 12.89 13.37 -1.90
N GLN A 193 13.07 14.17 -0.86
CA GLN A 193 12.01 14.66 0.03
C GLN A 193 11.06 15.62 -0.71
N GLY A 194 9.76 15.54 -0.41
CA GLY A 194 8.77 16.55 -0.84
C GLY A 194 8.02 16.28 -2.14
N LYS A 195 8.30 15.19 -2.87
CA LYS A 195 7.45 14.74 -3.99
C LYS A 195 6.41 13.73 -3.51
N LEU A 196 5.14 13.99 -3.84
CA LEU A 196 3.98 13.19 -3.40
C LEU A 196 4.08 11.71 -3.79
N ALA A 197 4.71 11.38 -4.91
CA ALA A 197 5.01 10.01 -5.29
C ALA A 197 6.22 9.97 -6.22
N GLN A 198 7.19 9.11 -5.90
CA GLN A 198 8.34 8.86 -6.74
C GLN A 198 8.42 7.39 -7.11
N ARG A 199 8.55 7.16 -8.41
CA ARG A 199 8.74 5.83 -8.99
C ARG A 199 10.24 5.60 -9.16
N LEU A 200 10.79 4.72 -8.36
CA LEU A 200 12.14 4.19 -8.53
C LEU A 200 12.04 3.03 -9.53
N ARG A 201 12.66 3.24 -10.69
CA ARG A 201 12.74 2.23 -11.75
C ARG A 201 13.69 1.11 -11.34
N THR A 202 13.54 -0.05 -11.97
CA THR A 202 14.37 -1.24 -11.74
C THR A 202 15.87 -0.91 -11.74
N GLU A 203 16.37 -0.05 -12.62
CA GLU A 203 17.81 0.23 -12.72
C GLU A 203 18.40 0.84 -11.45
N ALA A 204 17.63 1.69 -10.75
CA ALA A 204 18.05 2.29 -9.49
C ALA A 204 18.13 1.24 -8.38
N ILE A 205 17.22 0.26 -8.42
CA ILE A 205 17.14 -0.82 -7.43
C ILE A 205 18.26 -1.83 -7.69
N THR A 206 18.55 -2.16 -8.95
CA THR A 206 19.67 -3.04 -9.30
C THR A 206 21.00 -2.49 -8.80
N ARG A 207 21.23 -1.18 -8.95
CA ARG A 207 22.45 -0.54 -8.40
C ARG A 207 22.48 -0.57 -6.88
N PHE A 208 21.34 -0.35 -6.23
CA PHE A 208 21.26 -0.39 -4.78
C PHE A 208 21.55 -1.81 -4.25
N VAL A 209 20.92 -2.83 -4.83
CA VAL A 209 21.10 -4.23 -4.43
C VAL A 209 22.53 -4.71 -4.69
N ALA A 210 23.14 -4.29 -5.80
CA ALA A 210 24.54 -4.61 -6.09
C ALA A 210 25.54 -4.04 -5.05
N ASN A 211 25.15 -2.99 -4.33
CA ASN A 211 25.94 -2.35 -3.28
C ASN A 211 25.54 -2.78 -1.86
N LEU A 212 24.60 -3.73 -1.72
CA LEU A 212 24.28 -4.28 -0.40
C LEU A 212 25.41 -5.22 0.06
N PRO A 213 25.88 -5.08 1.32
CA PRO A 213 26.91 -5.94 1.90
C PRO A 213 26.43 -7.36 2.22
#